data_AF-A0A1Q2YZA9-F1
#
_entry.id   AF-A0A1Q2YZA9-F1
#
_cell.length_a   1.000
_cell.length_b   1.000
_cell.length_c   1.000
_cell.angle_alpha   90.00
_cell.angle_beta   90.00
_cell.angle_gamma   90.00
#
_symmetry.space_group_name_H-M   'P 1'
#
loop_
_entity.id
_entity.type
_entity.pdbx_description
1 polymer ?
#
loop_
_entity_poly.entity_id
_entity_poly.type
_entity_poly.pdbx_seq_one_letter_code
_entity_poly.pdbx_strand_id
1 'polypeptide(L)'
;MAGEAKRRQYSRQQFLLQHPHCCYCGAPATTTDHCPPRSMFDGRVWPEGYEFPCCAPCNAAGRYSEQIAAAVLRPSLLAETEASWLKTVEHLSRARPEVLEEWTSLSRNEARHHFRTRFGKDLGDRLRQHEYGVLKIGPITTEALEDVLAKVGMALFYKHIGRRCTGRVWVLRYDPLLAKQMAIAVEGLAPNTAEMQRGNANLADQFVYRYSAGPGSLCAVVTIRHQFAAVLTALDEPQASEFAASATAHGMHIPERRCPP
;
A
#
# COMPACT_ATOMS: atom_id res chain seq x y z
N MET A 1 20.13 -0.21 34.72
CA MET A 1 19.30 0.30 33.60
C MET A 1 19.06 -0.82 32.59
N ALA A 2 17.80 -1.09 32.22
CA ALA A 2 17.52 -2.11 31.19
C ALA A 2 18.03 -1.65 29.83
N GLY A 3 18.78 -2.51 29.12
CA GLY A 3 19.28 -2.24 27.77
C GLY A 3 18.15 -2.04 26.76
N GLU A 4 18.45 -1.36 25.65
CA GLU A 4 17.47 -0.95 24.64
C GLU A 4 16.62 -2.11 24.10
N ALA A 5 17.22 -3.29 23.92
CA ALA A 5 16.51 -4.50 23.51
C ALA A 5 15.40 -4.91 24.50
N LYS A 6 15.67 -4.84 25.81
CA LYS A 6 14.69 -5.16 26.86
C LYS A 6 13.55 -4.13 26.89
N ARG A 7 13.85 -2.85 26.65
CA ARG A 7 12.83 -1.79 26.56
C ARG A 7 11.89 -2.01 25.38
N ARG A 8 12.43 -2.35 24.20
CA ARG A 8 11.63 -2.68 23.00
C ARG A 8 10.76 -3.91 23.21
N GLN A 9 11.32 -4.97 23.81
CA GLN A 9 10.55 -6.18 24.13
C GLN A 9 9.41 -5.89 25.11
N TYR A 10 9.68 -5.13 26.17
CA TYR A 10 8.67 -4.73 27.14
C TYR A 10 7.56 -3.90 26.50
N SER A 11 7.92 -2.91 25.69
CA SER A 11 6.96 -2.07 24.95
C SER A 11 6.07 -2.90 24.03
N ARG A 12 6.64 -3.86 23.28
CA ARG A 12 5.86 -4.77 22.42
C ARG A 12 4.91 -5.65 23.23
N GLN A 13 5.37 -6.20 24.36
CA GLN A 13 4.51 -7.01 25.23
C GLN A 13 3.34 -6.20 25.78
N GLN A 14 3.59 -4.97 26.26
CA GLN A 14 2.53 -4.07 26.72
C GLN A 14 1.54 -3.73 25.61
N PHE A 15 2.01 -3.46 24.40
CA PHE A 15 1.16 -3.24 23.24
C PHE A 15 0.24 -4.43 22.95
N LEU A 16 0.78 -5.66 22.92
CA LEU A 16 -0.03 -6.86 22.68
C LEU A 16 -1.01 -7.19 23.81
N LEU A 17 -0.70 -6.81 25.05
CA LEU A 17 -1.64 -6.92 26.17
C LEU A 17 -2.82 -5.94 26.02
N GLN A 18 -2.56 -4.73 25.53
CA GLN A 18 -3.59 -3.72 25.26
C GLN A 18 -4.40 -4.04 24.00
N HIS A 19 -3.80 -4.77 23.06
CA HIS A 19 -4.38 -5.12 21.78
C HIS A 19 -4.31 -6.64 21.54
N PRO A 20 -5.12 -7.44 22.28
CA PRO A 20 -4.98 -8.89 22.32
C PRO A 20 -5.44 -9.62 21.06
N HIS A 21 -6.10 -8.92 20.11
CA HIS A 21 -6.65 -9.49 18.89
C HIS A 21 -5.99 -8.90 17.65
N CYS A 22 -5.74 -9.75 16.66
CA CYS A 22 -5.24 -9.39 15.35
C CYS A 22 -6.22 -8.39 14.69
N CYS A 23 -5.72 -7.24 14.26
CA CYS A 23 -6.54 -6.23 13.59
C CYS A 23 -7.05 -6.71 12.22
N TYR A 24 -6.43 -7.74 11.65
CA TYR A 24 -6.83 -8.30 10.35
C TYR A 24 -7.88 -9.40 10.48
N CYS A 25 -7.71 -10.34 11.40
CA CYS A 25 -8.56 -11.54 11.45
C CYS A 25 -9.20 -11.86 12.81
N GLY A 26 -9.00 -11.03 13.83
CA GLY A 26 -9.56 -11.25 15.17
C GLY A 26 -8.91 -12.35 16.01
N ALA A 27 -8.10 -13.25 15.43
CA ALA A 27 -7.34 -14.26 16.17
C ALA A 27 -6.38 -13.62 17.19
N PRO A 28 -5.93 -14.32 18.25
CA PRO A 28 -5.00 -13.76 19.23
C PRO A 28 -3.75 -13.14 18.59
N ALA A 29 -3.44 -11.89 18.95
CA ALA A 29 -2.28 -11.18 18.45
C ALA A 29 -1.01 -11.69 19.13
N THR A 30 -0.10 -12.25 18.35
CA THR A 30 1.19 -12.79 18.83
C THR A 30 2.38 -11.97 18.33
N THR A 31 2.14 -11.08 17.37
CA THR A 31 3.13 -10.25 16.70
C THR A 31 2.62 -8.85 16.49
N THR A 32 3.54 -7.94 16.15
CA THR A 32 3.18 -6.63 15.63
C THR A 32 3.49 -6.60 14.15
N ASP A 33 2.65 -5.91 13.40
CA ASP A 33 2.84 -5.69 11.97
C ASP A 33 3.00 -4.20 11.67
N HIS A 34 3.83 -3.88 10.69
CA HIS A 34 4.07 -2.51 10.25
C HIS A 34 3.27 -2.29 8.96
N CYS A 35 2.28 -1.40 9.00
CA CYS A 35 1.39 -1.19 7.86
C CYS A 35 1.24 0.32 7.56
N PRO A 36 1.72 0.84 6.42
CA PRO A 36 2.33 0.10 5.30
C PRO A 36 3.65 -0.61 5.66
N PRO A 37 4.02 -1.67 4.92
CA PRO A 37 5.26 -2.42 5.14
C PRO A 37 6.49 -1.54 5.17
N ARG A 38 7.40 -1.79 6.14
CA ARG A 38 8.67 -1.03 6.26
C ARG A 38 9.54 -1.09 5.00
N SER A 39 9.39 -2.13 4.18
CA SER A 39 10.10 -2.29 2.91
C SER A 39 9.72 -1.24 1.87
N MET A 40 8.57 -0.57 2.02
CA MET A 40 8.12 0.52 1.15
C MET A 40 8.79 1.87 1.47
N PHE A 41 9.51 1.97 2.60
CA PHE A 41 10.15 3.21 3.04
C PHE A 41 11.68 3.15 2.86
N ASP A 42 12.27 4.29 2.50
CA ASP A 42 13.72 4.46 2.41
C ASP A 42 14.38 4.22 3.76
N GLY A 43 15.52 3.51 3.73
CA GLY A 43 16.20 3.09 4.96
C GLY A 43 15.34 2.26 5.92
N ARG A 44 14.15 1.81 5.49
CA ARG A 44 13.11 1.22 6.36
C ARG A 44 12.70 2.17 7.50
N VAL A 45 12.62 3.48 7.22
CA VAL A 45 12.13 4.49 8.18
C VAL A 45 10.62 4.66 7.99
N TRP A 46 9.83 3.94 8.80
CA TRP A 46 8.35 4.01 8.77
C TRP A 46 7.81 5.02 9.79
N PRO A 47 6.58 5.55 9.64
CA PRO A 47 5.98 6.51 10.56
C PRO A 47 5.68 5.93 11.94
N GLU A 48 5.78 6.75 12.99
CA GLU A 48 5.45 6.35 14.36
C GLU A 48 3.94 6.08 14.52
N GLY A 49 3.59 5.08 15.34
CA GLY A 49 2.19 4.70 15.55
C GLY A 49 1.52 3.95 14.39
N TYR A 50 2.31 3.36 13.49
CA TYR A 50 1.86 2.45 12.42
C TYR A 50 2.28 1.01 12.68
N GLU A 51 2.23 0.63 13.96
CA GLU A 51 2.40 -0.74 14.42
C GLU A 51 1.03 -1.28 14.84
N PHE A 52 0.67 -2.46 14.35
CA PHE A 52 -0.67 -3.03 14.50
C PHE A 52 -0.61 -4.42 15.15
N PRO A 53 -1.60 -4.78 15.99
CA PRO A 53 -1.66 -6.11 16.58
C PRO A 53 -1.95 -7.14 15.48
N CYS A 54 -1.13 -8.19 15.38
CA CYS A 54 -1.24 -9.15 14.30
C CYS A 54 -0.93 -10.57 14.77
N CYS A 55 -1.68 -11.56 14.28
CA CYS A 55 -1.31 -12.96 14.48
C CYS A 55 -0.18 -13.35 13.52
N ALA A 56 0.66 -14.31 13.92
CA ALA A 56 1.77 -14.77 13.09
C ALA A 56 1.35 -15.20 11.66
N PRO A 57 0.21 -15.90 11.45
CA PRO A 57 -0.26 -16.23 10.10
C PRO A 57 -0.54 -14.99 9.23
N CYS A 58 -1.28 -13.99 9.71
CA CYS A 58 -1.58 -12.78 8.94
C CYS A 58 -0.32 -11.95 8.66
N ASN A 59 0.63 -11.91 9.60
CA ASN A 59 1.90 -11.23 9.42
C ASN A 59 2.74 -11.92 8.32
N ALA A 60 2.76 -13.25 8.29
CA ALA A 60 3.50 -14.02 7.30
C ALA A 60 2.86 -14.05 5.91
N ALA A 61 1.52 -14.05 5.83
CA ALA A 61 0.77 -14.24 4.58
C ALA A 61 1.07 -13.17 3.52
N GLY A 62 1.37 -11.94 3.94
CA GLY A 62 1.64 -10.81 3.03
C GLY A 62 3.07 -10.74 2.49
N ARG A 63 4.01 -11.55 2.99
CA ARG A 63 5.46 -11.33 2.77
C ARG A 63 5.85 -11.18 1.30
N TYR A 64 5.26 -11.99 0.41
CA TYR A 64 5.55 -11.95 -1.02
C TYR A 64 4.94 -10.71 -1.69
N SER A 65 3.66 -10.46 -1.44
CA SER A 65 2.94 -9.28 -1.94
C SER A 65 3.63 -7.99 -1.49
N GLU A 66 4.10 -7.92 -0.25
CA GLU A 66 4.87 -6.80 0.30
C GLU A 66 6.24 -6.62 -0.37
N GLN A 67 6.89 -7.70 -0.79
CA GLN A 67 8.18 -7.62 -1.48
C GLN A 67 8.01 -7.10 -2.91
N ILE A 68 7.00 -7.59 -3.64
CA ILE A 68 6.63 -7.12 -4.98
C ILE A 68 6.19 -5.66 -4.92
N ALA A 69 5.30 -5.31 -3.98
CA ALA A 69 4.86 -3.95 -3.77
C ALA A 69 6.02 -3.00 -3.44
N ALA A 70 6.96 -3.41 -2.57
CA ALA A 70 8.14 -2.60 -2.28
C ALA A 70 9.03 -2.37 -3.50
N ALA A 71 9.17 -3.36 -4.39
CA ALA A 71 9.95 -3.18 -5.62
C ALA A 71 9.30 -2.19 -6.59
N VAL A 72 7.97 -2.12 -6.63
CA VAL A 72 7.23 -1.24 -7.55
C VAL A 72 6.99 0.15 -6.97
N LEU A 73 6.62 0.24 -5.70
CA LEU A 73 6.13 1.47 -5.06
C LEU A 73 7.25 2.35 -4.49
N ARG A 74 8.38 1.74 -4.09
CA ARG A 74 9.46 2.45 -3.38
C ARG A 74 10.31 3.37 -4.26
N PRO A 75 10.70 2.99 -5.51
CA PRO A 75 11.51 3.87 -6.36
C PRO A 75 10.89 5.24 -6.52
N SER A 76 11.72 6.28 -6.50
CA SER A 76 11.30 7.65 -6.79
C SER A 76 11.60 7.96 -8.26
N LEU A 77 10.67 8.57 -9.00
CA LEU A 77 10.98 9.12 -10.33
C LEU A 77 11.86 10.38 -10.24
N LEU A 78 12.02 10.95 -9.05
CA LEU A 78 12.70 12.22 -8.81
C LEU A 78 14.06 12.05 -8.12
N ALA A 79 14.43 10.84 -7.73
CA ALA A 79 15.68 10.56 -7.01
C ALA A 79 16.35 9.29 -7.55
N GLU A 80 17.66 9.20 -7.36
CA GLU A 80 18.41 8.00 -7.73
C GLU A 80 17.93 6.78 -6.95
N THR A 81 18.00 5.63 -7.62
CA THR A 81 17.56 4.37 -7.03
C THR A 81 18.57 3.89 -6.00
N GLU A 82 18.12 3.64 -4.78
CA GLU A 82 18.99 3.15 -3.71
C GLU A 82 19.55 1.75 -4.01
N ALA A 83 20.82 1.49 -3.68
CA ALA A 83 21.43 0.16 -3.79
C ALA A 83 20.66 -0.93 -3.02
N SER A 84 19.93 -0.56 -1.97
CA SER A 84 19.09 -1.51 -1.22
C SER A 84 17.83 -1.93 -1.97
N TRP A 85 17.36 -1.15 -2.96
CA TRP A 85 16.27 -1.53 -3.85
C TRP A 85 16.73 -2.58 -4.86
N LEU A 86 17.93 -2.42 -5.44
CA LEU A 86 18.51 -3.40 -6.37
C LEU A 86 18.57 -4.79 -5.73
N LYS A 87 18.93 -4.88 -4.45
CA LYS A 87 18.90 -6.13 -3.68
C LYS A 87 17.49 -6.73 -3.56
N THR A 88 16.46 -5.90 -3.42
CA THR A 88 15.06 -6.37 -3.40
C THR A 88 14.69 -6.99 -4.76
N VAL A 89 15.00 -6.30 -5.86
CA VAL A 89 14.73 -6.78 -7.22
C VAL A 89 15.51 -8.05 -7.53
N GLU A 90 16.79 -8.10 -7.17
CA GLU A 90 17.65 -9.28 -7.35
C GLU A 90 17.15 -10.48 -6.54
N HIS A 91 16.66 -10.26 -5.32
CA HIS A 91 16.05 -11.35 -4.56
C HIS A 91 14.75 -11.83 -5.20
N LEU A 92 13.89 -10.91 -5.65
CA LEU A 92 12.66 -11.24 -6.35
C LEU A 92 12.92 -12.02 -7.63
N SER A 93 13.91 -11.61 -8.44
CA SER A 93 14.22 -12.28 -9.70
C SER A 93 14.67 -13.73 -9.51
N ARG A 94 15.35 -14.03 -8.39
CA ARG A 94 15.76 -15.40 -8.04
C ARG A 94 14.61 -16.21 -7.43
N ALA A 95 13.83 -15.58 -6.55
CA ALA A 95 12.79 -16.27 -5.80
C ALA A 95 11.51 -16.49 -6.62
N ARG A 96 11.19 -15.55 -7.52
CA ARG A 96 9.92 -15.43 -8.28
C ARG A 96 10.20 -14.93 -9.71
N PRO A 97 10.87 -15.73 -10.56
CA PRO A 97 11.23 -15.32 -11.92
C PRO A 97 10.03 -14.90 -12.77
N GLU A 98 8.83 -15.42 -12.50
CA GLU A 98 7.59 -15.07 -13.20
C GLU A 98 7.19 -13.60 -13.01
N VAL A 99 7.58 -12.97 -11.88
CA VAL A 99 7.36 -11.53 -11.65
C VAL A 99 8.25 -10.72 -12.59
N LEU A 100 9.50 -11.15 -12.76
CA LEU A 100 10.43 -10.48 -13.69
C LEU A 100 10.01 -10.68 -15.14
N GLU A 101 9.54 -11.87 -15.50
CA GLU A 101 8.96 -12.14 -16.81
C GLU A 101 7.77 -11.21 -17.09
N GLU A 102 6.86 -11.04 -16.12
CA GLU A 102 5.75 -10.10 -16.23
C GLU A 102 6.26 -8.68 -16.50
N TRP A 103 7.19 -8.18 -15.68
CA TRP A 103 7.73 -6.81 -15.78
C TRP A 103 8.47 -6.54 -17.09
N THR A 104 9.17 -7.54 -17.62
CA THR A 104 10.06 -7.41 -18.79
C THR A 104 9.45 -7.89 -20.10
N SER A 105 8.20 -8.36 -20.08
CA SER A 105 7.51 -8.89 -21.28
C SER A 105 7.18 -7.86 -22.36
N LEU A 106 7.53 -6.58 -22.20
CA LEU A 106 7.36 -5.56 -23.23
C LEU A 106 8.50 -5.58 -24.24
N SER A 107 8.16 -5.56 -25.53
CA SER A 107 9.11 -5.29 -26.59
C SER A 107 9.63 -3.85 -26.53
N ARG A 108 10.80 -3.60 -27.14
CA ARG A 108 11.38 -2.24 -27.26
C ARG A 108 10.43 -1.26 -27.96
N ASN A 109 9.63 -1.73 -28.90
CA ASN A 109 8.66 -0.91 -29.63
C ASN A 109 7.47 -0.54 -28.76
N GLU A 110 6.96 -1.48 -27.96
CA GLU A 110 5.89 -1.20 -26.99
C GLU A 110 6.37 -0.23 -25.91
N ALA A 111 7.56 -0.44 -25.34
CA ALA A 111 8.14 0.48 -24.37
C ALA A 111 8.27 1.90 -24.95
N ARG A 112 8.76 2.03 -26.20
CA ARG A 112 8.81 3.31 -26.92
C ARG A 112 7.42 3.92 -27.13
N HIS A 113 6.44 3.11 -27.51
CA HIS A 113 5.07 3.58 -27.67
C HIS A 113 4.51 4.10 -26.35
N HIS A 114 4.68 3.37 -25.24
CA HIS A 114 4.25 3.81 -23.91
C HIS A 114 4.88 5.14 -23.49
N PHE A 115 6.20 5.31 -23.64
CA PHE A 115 6.85 6.58 -23.31
C PHE A 115 6.28 7.75 -24.13
N ARG A 116 6.10 7.56 -25.44
CA ARG A 116 5.60 8.62 -26.33
C ARG A 116 4.14 8.96 -26.07
N THR A 117 3.30 7.96 -25.82
CA THR A 117 1.89 8.16 -25.48
C THR A 117 1.76 8.87 -24.14
N ARG A 118 2.62 8.56 -23.16
CA ARG A 118 2.52 9.11 -21.81
C ARG A 118 3.12 10.51 -21.65
N PHE A 119 4.26 10.76 -22.29
CA PHE A 119 5.07 11.97 -22.08
C PHE A 119 5.22 12.82 -23.36
N GLY A 120 4.64 12.40 -24.48
CA GLY A 120 4.88 13.00 -25.78
C GLY A 120 6.17 12.50 -26.43
N LYS A 121 6.34 12.78 -27.73
CA LYS A 121 7.45 12.27 -28.53
C LYS A 121 8.82 12.68 -27.96
N ASP A 122 9.01 13.97 -27.71
CA ASP A 122 10.33 14.53 -27.38
C ASP A 122 10.78 14.20 -25.96
N LEU A 123 9.89 14.30 -24.96
CA LEU A 123 10.21 13.90 -23.59
C LEU A 123 10.29 12.37 -23.47
N GLY A 124 9.38 11.63 -24.11
CA GLY A 124 9.40 10.18 -24.08
C GLY A 124 10.67 9.57 -24.68
N ASP A 125 11.15 10.09 -25.83
CA ASP A 125 12.39 9.61 -26.43
C ASP A 125 13.62 9.97 -25.56
N ARG A 126 13.63 11.15 -24.91
CA ARG A 126 14.70 11.56 -23.97
C ARG A 126 14.76 10.68 -22.73
N LEU A 127 13.63 10.41 -22.08
CA LEU A 127 13.58 9.54 -20.90
C LEU A 127 14.17 8.17 -21.21
N ARG A 128 13.82 7.58 -22.36
CA ARG A 128 14.38 6.29 -22.80
C ARG A 128 15.90 6.36 -23.07
N GLN A 129 16.40 7.47 -23.60
CA GLN A 129 17.84 7.68 -23.82
C GLN A 129 18.61 7.84 -22.50
N HIS A 130 17.95 8.33 -21.45
CA HIS A 130 18.46 8.38 -20.08
C HIS A 130 18.18 7.09 -19.29
N GLU A 131 18.02 5.96 -19.99
CA GLU A 131 17.88 4.62 -19.40
C GLU A 131 16.66 4.44 -18.49
N TYR A 132 15.64 5.29 -18.57
CA TYR A 132 14.37 5.03 -17.91
C TYR A 132 13.73 3.78 -18.50
N GLY A 133 13.32 2.86 -17.62
CA GLY A 133 12.62 1.63 -17.97
C GLY A 133 11.10 1.77 -17.88
N VAL A 134 10.39 0.84 -18.52
CA VAL A 134 8.95 0.62 -18.31
C VAL A 134 8.78 -0.73 -17.64
N LEU A 135 8.03 -0.77 -16.54
CA LEU A 135 7.57 -2.01 -15.95
C LEU A 135 6.15 -2.29 -16.43
N LYS A 136 5.92 -3.48 -16.98
CA LYS A 136 4.55 -3.94 -17.22
C LYS A 136 3.96 -4.47 -15.92
N ILE A 137 2.88 -3.83 -15.48
CA ILE A 137 2.11 -4.26 -14.31
C ILE A 137 1.03 -5.22 -14.79
N GLY A 138 1.27 -6.52 -14.66
CA GLY A 138 0.33 -7.56 -15.04
C GLY A 138 -0.49 -8.08 -13.85
N PRO A 139 -1.13 -9.25 -13.99
CA PRO A 139 -1.98 -9.84 -12.95
C PRO A 139 -1.24 -10.12 -11.64
N ILE A 140 0.00 -10.61 -11.68
CA ILE A 140 0.76 -11.00 -10.48
C ILE A 140 1.07 -9.77 -9.64
N THR A 141 1.59 -8.72 -10.29
CA THR A 141 1.91 -7.46 -9.61
C THR A 141 0.63 -6.75 -9.17
N THR A 142 -0.43 -6.83 -9.96
CA THR A 142 -1.75 -6.26 -9.60
C THR A 142 -2.30 -6.87 -8.33
N GLU A 143 -2.37 -8.20 -8.25
CA GLU A 143 -2.83 -8.92 -7.06
C GLU A 143 -1.98 -8.57 -5.84
N ALA A 144 -0.65 -8.55 -5.99
CA ALA A 144 0.26 -8.18 -4.91
C ALA A 144 0.03 -6.75 -4.38
N LEU A 145 -0.20 -5.79 -5.27
CA LEU A 145 -0.51 -4.41 -4.90
C LEU A 145 -1.87 -4.30 -4.21
N GLU A 146 -2.88 -5.00 -4.71
CA GLU A 146 -4.22 -5.03 -4.12
C GLU A 146 -4.22 -5.68 -2.74
N ASP A 147 -3.45 -6.75 -2.54
CA ASP A 147 -3.24 -7.38 -1.25
C ASP A 147 -2.68 -6.40 -0.21
N VAL A 148 -1.60 -5.70 -0.56
CA VAL A 148 -0.93 -4.75 0.32
C VAL A 148 -1.85 -3.56 0.61
N LEU A 149 -2.50 -3.01 -0.41
CA LEU A 149 -3.40 -1.86 -0.24
C LEU A 149 -4.66 -2.22 0.56
N ALA A 150 -5.22 -3.41 0.37
CA ALA A 150 -6.34 -3.88 1.20
C ALA A 150 -5.91 -4.05 2.67
N LYS A 151 -4.72 -4.59 2.91
CA LYS A 151 -4.13 -4.70 4.25
C LYS A 151 -3.89 -3.32 4.89
N VAL A 152 -3.45 -2.33 4.10
CA VAL A 152 -3.39 -0.92 4.53
C VAL A 152 -4.78 -0.41 4.89
N GLY A 153 -5.80 -0.66 4.08
CA GLY A 153 -7.18 -0.26 4.37
C GLY A 153 -7.70 -0.83 5.70
N MET A 154 -7.45 -2.12 5.98
CA MET A 154 -7.82 -2.75 7.25
C MET A 154 -7.06 -2.14 8.44
N ALA A 155 -5.76 -1.87 8.28
CA ALA A 155 -4.94 -1.26 9.32
C ALA A 155 -5.39 0.18 9.62
N LEU A 156 -5.68 0.97 8.58
CA LEU A 156 -6.21 2.32 8.75
C LEU A 156 -7.60 2.32 9.39
N PHE A 157 -8.44 1.33 9.08
CA PHE A 157 -9.74 1.16 9.73
C PHE A 157 -9.53 0.92 11.23
N TYR A 158 -8.65 0.00 11.59
CA TYR A 158 -8.29 -0.24 12.98
C TYR A 158 -7.76 1.01 13.69
N LYS A 159 -6.87 1.76 13.02
CA LYS A 159 -6.25 2.98 13.57
C LYS A 159 -7.29 4.05 13.92
N HIS A 160 -8.27 4.25 13.04
CA HIS A 160 -9.20 5.39 13.13
C HIS A 160 -10.53 5.03 13.79
N ILE A 161 -10.95 3.77 13.71
CA ILE A 161 -12.20 3.27 14.31
C ILE A 161 -11.93 2.60 15.67
N GLY A 162 -10.70 2.16 15.94
CA GLY A 162 -10.30 1.54 17.21
C GLY A 162 -10.66 0.06 17.35
N ARG A 163 -11.20 -0.56 16.29
CA ARG A 163 -11.50 -1.99 16.22
C ARG A 163 -11.30 -2.52 14.81
N ARG A 164 -11.25 -3.84 14.65
CA ARG A 164 -11.16 -4.45 13.32
C ARG A 164 -12.42 -4.17 12.49
N CYS A 165 -12.24 -4.16 11.18
CA CYS A 165 -13.33 -4.20 10.22
C CYS A 165 -13.91 -5.63 10.16
N THR A 166 -15.24 -5.74 10.07
CA THR A 166 -15.97 -7.01 10.00
C THR A 166 -16.62 -7.26 8.64
N GLY A 167 -16.51 -6.30 7.70
CA GLY A 167 -17.07 -6.40 6.36
C GLY A 167 -15.98 -6.56 5.30
N ARG A 168 -15.77 -5.54 4.47
CA ARG A 168 -14.93 -5.65 3.27
C ARG A 168 -14.10 -4.39 3.05
N VAL A 169 -13.01 -4.55 2.30
CA VAL A 169 -12.14 -3.47 1.84
C VAL A 169 -12.09 -3.47 0.32
N TRP A 170 -12.35 -2.32 -0.30
CA TRP A 170 -12.19 -2.08 -1.73
C TRP A 170 -10.96 -1.24 -2.02
N VAL A 171 -10.29 -1.56 -3.12
CA VAL A 171 -9.10 -0.84 -3.59
C VAL A 171 -9.34 -0.30 -4.98
N LEU A 172 -9.31 1.03 -5.13
CA LEU A 172 -9.37 1.70 -6.42
C LEU A 172 -8.06 2.46 -6.67
N ARG A 173 -7.16 1.87 -7.47
CA ARG A 173 -5.89 2.50 -7.87
C ARG A 173 -6.12 3.53 -8.97
N TYR A 174 -5.34 4.61 -8.94
CA TYR A 174 -5.33 5.58 -10.02
C TYR A 174 -3.95 6.23 -10.21
N ASP A 175 -3.72 6.75 -11.42
CA ASP A 175 -2.54 7.52 -11.74
C ASP A 175 -2.77 9.00 -11.37
N PRO A 176 -2.14 9.52 -10.29
CA PRO A 176 -2.35 10.90 -9.86
C PRO A 176 -1.87 11.93 -10.89
N LEU A 177 -0.98 11.55 -11.81
CA LEU A 177 -0.46 12.44 -12.85
C LEU A 177 -1.42 12.56 -14.05
N LEU A 178 -2.30 11.57 -14.28
CA LEU A 178 -3.33 11.62 -15.34
C LEU A 178 -4.68 12.08 -14.82
N ALA A 179 -5.05 11.69 -13.61
CA ALA A 179 -6.40 11.83 -13.11
C ALA A 179 -6.57 13.07 -12.23
N LYS A 180 -6.12 14.25 -12.69
CA LYS A 180 -6.18 15.50 -11.90
C LYS A 180 -7.59 15.83 -11.38
N GLN A 181 -8.61 15.62 -12.22
CA GLN A 181 -10.01 15.83 -11.82
C GLN A 181 -10.46 14.81 -10.77
N MET A 182 -10.01 13.56 -10.91
CA MET A 182 -10.30 12.52 -9.92
C MET A 182 -9.60 12.80 -8.61
N ALA A 183 -8.35 13.28 -8.63
CA ALA A 183 -7.64 13.70 -7.43
C ALA A 183 -8.43 14.75 -6.64
N ILE A 184 -8.96 15.78 -7.31
CA ILE A 184 -9.80 16.81 -6.67
C ILE A 184 -11.09 16.20 -6.07
N ALA A 185 -11.81 15.38 -6.85
CA ALA A 185 -13.05 14.75 -6.39
C ALA A 185 -12.82 13.81 -5.19
N VAL A 186 -11.73 13.04 -5.25
CA VAL A 186 -11.34 12.06 -4.24
C VAL A 186 -10.82 12.73 -2.97
N GLU A 187 -10.08 13.84 -3.08
CA GLU A 187 -9.65 14.64 -1.91
C GLU A 187 -10.84 15.18 -1.11
N GLY A 188 -11.94 15.53 -1.79
CA GLY A 188 -13.19 15.96 -1.14
C GLY A 188 -13.86 14.87 -0.29
N LEU A 189 -13.61 13.58 -0.58
CA LEU A 189 -14.16 12.46 0.19
C LEU A 189 -13.45 12.26 1.53
N ALA A 190 -12.26 12.84 1.70
CA ALA A 190 -11.35 12.56 2.79
C ALA A 190 -10.78 13.89 3.35
N PRO A 191 -11.51 14.58 4.24
CA PRO A 191 -11.12 15.92 4.70
C PRO A 191 -9.96 15.90 5.70
N ASN A 192 -9.77 14.81 6.45
CA ASN A 192 -8.74 14.73 7.48
C ASN A 192 -7.41 14.32 6.84
N THR A 193 -6.30 14.91 7.33
CA THR A 193 -4.94 14.56 6.90
C THR A 193 -4.22 13.85 8.03
N ALA A 194 -3.55 12.74 7.73
CA ALA A 194 -2.73 12.04 8.71
C ALA A 194 -1.30 12.59 8.73
N GLU A 195 -0.73 12.74 9.94
CA GLU A 195 0.65 13.16 10.11
C GLU A 195 1.63 11.99 9.91
N MET A 196 2.62 12.18 9.04
CA MET A 196 3.61 11.16 8.67
C MET A 196 4.99 11.56 9.19
N GLN A 197 5.25 11.28 10.47
CA GLN A 197 6.50 11.68 11.12
C GLN A 197 7.14 10.53 11.89
N ARG A 198 8.46 10.60 12.02
CA ARG A 198 9.26 9.77 12.93
C ARG A 198 10.45 10.55 13.45
N GLY A 199 10.49 10.79 14.76
CA GLY A 199 11.38 11.80 15.33
C GLY A 199 11.28 13.11 14.53
N ASN A 200 12.41 13.59 14.00
CA ASN A 200 12.47 14.81 13.19
C ASN A 200 12.31 14.56 11.67
N ALA A 201 12.14 13.32 11.24
CA ALA A 201 12.00 12.98 9.82
C ALA A 201 10.53 13.12 9.39
N ASN A 202 10.30 13.95 8.36
CA ASN A 202 9.05 13.99 7.62
C ASN A 202 9.07 12.90 6.54
N LEU A 203 8.03 12.07 6.50
CA LEU A 203 7.90 10.95 5.56
C LEU A 203 6.84 11.20 4.49
N ALA A 204 6.34 12.43 4.39
CA ALA A 204 5.27 12.81 3.47
C ALA A 204 5.66 12.68 1.98
N ASP A 205 6.94 12.62 1.67
CA ASP A 205 7.42 12.33 0.32
C ASP A 205 7.35 10.84 -0.02
N GLN A 206 7.20 9.94 0.97
CA GLN A 206 7.17 8.48 0.79
C GLN A 206 5.76 7.91 0.85
N PHE A 207 4.98 8.34 1.84
CA PHE A 207 3.62 7.89 2.06
C PHE A 207 2.84 8.99 2.76
N VAL A 208 1.68 9.34 2.22
CA VAL A 208 0.68 10.20 2.87
C VAL A 208 -0.69 9.63 2.65
N TYR A 209 -1.61 9.97 3.54
CA TYR A 209 -3.01 9.74 3.24
C TYR A 209 -3.92 10.76 3.89
N ARG A 210 -5.06 10.93 3.24
CA ARG A 210 -6.22 11.63 3.76
C ARG A 210 -7.28 10.62 4.13
N TYR A 211 -8.16 10.93 5.06
CA TYR A 211 -9.25 10.02 5.42
C TYR A 211 -10.54 10.72 5.85
N SER A 212 -11.64 9.97 5.73
CA SER A 212 -12.91 10.20 6.41
C SER A 212 -13.29 8.91 7.12
N ALA A 213 -13.71 9.02 8.37
CA ALA A 213 -14.06 7.88 9.22
C ALA A 213 -15.40 8.15 9.89
N GLY A 214 -16.27 7.15 9.89
CA GLY A 214 -17.58 7.18 10.57
C GLY A 214 -17.88 5.83 11.22
N PRO A 215 -19.03 5.69 11.89
CA PRO A 215 -19.43 4.43 12.51
C PRO A 215 -19.47 3.29 11.48
N GLY A 216 -18.48 2.40 11.56
CA GLY A 216 -18.36 1.23 10.68
C GLY A 216 -17.88 1.52 9.25
N SER A 217 -17.37 2.73 8.98
CA SER A 217 -16.90 3.11 7.64
C SER A 217 -15.60 3.91 7.68
N LEU A 218 -14.73 3.64 6.72
CA LEU A 218 -13.53 4.40 6.43
C LEU A 218 -13.41 4.59 4.92
N CYS A 219 -13.11 5.81 4.50
CA CYS A 219 -12.57 6.12 3.18
C CYS A 219 -11.19 6.76 3.38
N ALA A 220 -10.16 6.22 2.74
CA ALA A 220 -8.81 6.77 2.77
C ALA A 220 -8.27 6.95 1.36
N VAL A 221 -7.66 8.10 1.12
CA VAL A 221 -6.97 8.42 -0.13
C VAL A 221 -5.49 8.35 0.18
N VAL A 222 -4.84 7.29 -0.29
CA VAL A 222 -3.42 7.06 -0.05
C VAL A 222 -2.63 7.50 -1.27
N THR A 223 -1.51 8.16 -1.01
CA THR A 223 -0.52 8.52 -2.02
C THR A 223 0.83 7.98 -1.58
N ILE A 224 1.47 7.21 -2.45
CA ILE A 224 2.79 6.61 -2.22
C ILE A 224 3.73 7.24 -3.25
N ARG A 225 4.73 7.96 -2.74
CA ARG A 225 5.58 8.85 -3.56
C ARG A 225 4.70 9.83 -4.37
N HIS A 226 5.10 10.12 -5.60
CA HIS A 226 4.38 10.98 -6.54
C HIS A 226 3.73 10.19 -7.68
N GLN A 227 3.83 8.85 -7.66
CA GLN A 227 3.54 8.01 -8.82
C GLN A 227 2.40 7.01 -8.58
N PHE A 228 2.02 6.75 -7.33
CA PHE A 228 0.92 5.84 -7.00
C PHE A 228 -0.08 6.50 -6.07
N ALA A 229 -1.36 6.37 -6.41
CA ALA A 229 -2.45 6.74 -5.52
C ALA A 229 -3.55 5.68 -5.55
N ALA A 230 -4.26 5.55 -4.44
CA ALA A 230 -5.42 4.66 -4.35
C ALA A 230 -6.48 5.23 -3.39
N VAL A 231 -7.74 4.91 -3.69
CA VAL A 231 -8.84 5.05 -2.74
C VAL A 231 -9.06 3.71 -2.08
N LEU A 232 -9.04 3.70 -0.75
CA LEU A 232 -9.29 2.55 0.09
C LEU A 232 -10.60 2.79 0.82
N THR A 233 -11.59 1.93 0.57
CA THR A 233 -12.88 1.99 1.27
C THR A 233 -13.02 0.75 2.11
N ALA A 234 -13.18 0.89 3.42
CA ALA A 234 -13.41 -0.22 4.34
C ALA A 234 -14.75 -0.02 5.06
N LEU A 235 -15.65 -1.00 4.94
CA LEU A 235 -17.00 -0.94 5.51
C LEU A 235 -17.26 -2.20 6.33
N ASP A 236 -17.95 -2.05 7.45
CA ASP A 236 -18.52 -3.19 8.18
C ASP A 236 -19.80 -3.70 7.51
N GLU A 237 -20.20 -4.91 7.89
CA GLU A 237 -21.55 -5.38 7.60
C GLU A 237 -22.58 -4.63 8.47
N PRO A 238 -23.79 -4.35 7.96
CA PRO A 238 -24.32 -4.74 6.63
C PRO A 238 -23.96 -3.77 5.50
N GLN A 239 -23.39 -2.60 5.79
CA GLN A 239 -23.07 -1.55 4.80
C GLN A 239 -22.19 -2.08 3.67
N ALA A 240 -21.26 -2.98 3.99
CA ALA A 240 -20.38 -3.60 3.02
C ALA A 240 -21.15 -4.41 1.96
N SER A 241 -22.14 -5.21 2.38
CA SER A 241 -22.97 -5.98 1.46
C SER A 241 -23.89 -5.08 0.61
N GLU A 242 -24.44 -4.02 1.19
CA GLU A 242 -25.25 -3.03 0.47
C GLU A 242 -24.43 -2.30 -0.61
N PHE A 243 -23.21 -1.88 -0.27
CA PHE A 243 -22.29 -1.26 -1.22
C PHE A 243 -21.91 -2.21 -2.36
N ALA A 244 -21.58 -3.47 -2.04
CA ALA A 244 -21.24 -4.48 -3.05
C ALA A 244 -22.39 -4.74 -4.04
N ALA A 245 -23.63 -4.83 -3.52
CA ALA A 245 -24.82 -4.99 -4.34
C ALA A 245 -25.04 -3.77 -5.25
N SER A 246 -24.89 -2.56 -4.71
CA SER A 246 -25.01 -1.31 -5.48
C SER A 246 -23.95 -1.19 -6.58
N ALA A 247 -22.68 -1.46 -6.26
CA ALA A 247 -21.58 -1.43 -7.24
C ALA A 247 -21.84 -2.41 -8.40
N THR A 248 -22.28 -3.63 -8.08
CA THR A 248 -22.64 -4.65 -9.07
C THR A 248 -23.81 -4.19 -9.95
N ALA A 249 -24.85 -3.59 -9.35
CA ALA A 249 -26.01 -3.08 -10.09
C ALA A 249 -25.65 -1.96 -11.08
N HIS A 250 -24.57 -1.20 -10.81
CA HIS A 250 -24.04 -0.17 -11.71
C HIS A 250 -22.94 -0.68 -12.66
N GLY A 251 -22.71 -1.99 -12.72
CA GLY A 251 -21.68 -2.59 -13.58
C GLY A 251 -20.25 -2.28 -13.16
N MET A 252 -20.03 -1.85 -11.91
CA MET A 252 -18.70 -1.58 -11.37
C MET A 252 -18.10 -2.87 -10.83
N HIS A 253 -16.95 -3.27 -11.37
CA HIS A 253 -16.15 -4.37 -10.83
C HIS A 253 -14.94 -3.81 -10.09
N ILE A 254 -15.08 -3.59 -8.79
CA ILE A 254 -13.99 -3.09 -7.94
C ILE A 254 -13.39 -4.28 -7.16
N PRO A 255 -12.07 -4.50 -7.20
CA PRO A 255 -11.42 -5.51 -6.38
C PRO A 255 -11.79 -5.34 -4.90
N GLU A 256 -12.29 -6.41 -4.29
CA GLU A 256 -12.68 -6.43 -2.88
C GLU A 256 -11.93 -7.52 -2.12
N ARG A 257 -11.63 -7.23 -0.86
CA ARG A 257 -11.12 -8.20 0.12
C ARG A 257 -12.11 -8.30 1.27
N ARG A 258 -12.61 -9.50 1.55
CA ARG A 258 -13.41 -9.75 2.74
C ARG A 258 -12.53 -9.76 3.98
N CYS A 259 -12.97 -9.07 5.02
CA CYS A 259 -12.38 -9.19 6.33
C CYS A 259 -12.78 -10.58 6.89
N PRO A 260 -11.83 -11.35 7.44
CA PRO A 260 -12.17 -12.58 8.15
C PRO A 260 -13.18 -12.32 9.27
N PRO A 261 -14.11 -13.27 9.52
CA PRO A 261 -15.18 -13.13 10.50
C PRO A 261 -14.65 -12.91 11.92
#